data_AF-A0A399E4N8-F1
#
_entry.id   AF-A0A399E4N8-F1
#
_cell.length_a   1.000
_cell.length_b   1.000
_cell.length_c   1.000
_cell.angle_alpha   90.00
_cell.angle_beta   90.00
_cell.angle_gamma   90.00
#
_symmetry.space_group_name_H-M   'P 1'
#
loop_
_entity.id
_entity.type
_entity.pdbx_description
1 polymer ?
#
loop_
_entity_poly.entity_id
_entity_poly.type
_entity_poly.pdbx_seq_one_letter_code
_entity_poly.pdbx_strand_id
1 'polypeptide(L)'
;MSELEELLKMLDRPVEAYDSIHSLKKALCALSPNTKELLAASVTLEAPSEKGSKQETPVVTEPKPPAQSAQAPNAREQELLRRLREGEKKYQQKVNEAEKLRVKLQREEKARQEAEGLRGRVEQEAAHLRKDLAQAHKNEEALRDELVKVQGERSRLQEENEVMKGRIEDYEKRVRELEARIGALEGAAAQRELLEARLAQLQRFKEALPEPFPEEALLRVLVLDYPSLGGRAEERVTALIEGYRAFLAGENHPALLHSNRDLLQCEAEGIVLVGLERLLLDLSELPLARWLRTHAFRLETLLQPGPRPTSPRFEEVP
;
A
#
# COMPACT_ATOMS: atom_id res chain seq x y z
N MET A 1 9.24 -25.10 7.41
CA MET A 1 10.29 -24.14 7.01
C MET A 1 11.41 -24.81 6.21
N SER A 2 11.74 -26.08 6.48
CA SER A 2 12.89 -26.76 5.87
C SER A 2 12.75 -27.18 4.40
N GLU A 3 11.55 -27.52 3.91
CA GLU A 3 11.36 -27.97 2.52
C GLU A 3 11.45 -26.82 1.48
N LEU A 4 11.20 -25.59 1.91
CA LEU A 4 11.26 -24.40 1.06
C LEU A 4 12.70 -23.90 0.87
N GLU A 5 13.56 -24.10 1.87
CA GLU A 5 14.98 -23.73 1.78
C GLU A 5 15.76 -24.68 0.85
N GLU A 6 15.36 -25.95 0.76
CA GLU A 6 15.98 -26.92 -0.15
C GLU A 6 15.66 -26.63 -1.62
N LEU A 7 14.43 -26.18 -1.93
CA LEU A 7 14.05 -25.81 -3.29
C LEU A 7 14.72 -24.51 -3.77
N LEU A 8 14.99 -23.57 -2.86
CA LEU A 8 15.68 -22.31 -3.15
C LEU A 8 17.18 -22.50 -3.44
N LYS A 9 17.83 -23.50 -2.83
CA LYS A 9 19.23 -23.83 -3.11
C LYS A 9 19.44 -24.52 -4.46
N MET A 10 18.43 -25.18 -5.02
CA MET A 10 18.54 -25.84 -6.33
C MET A 10 18.48 -24.88 -7.53
N LEU A 11 18.17 -23.59 -7.31
CA LEU A 11 17.90 -22.62 -8.38
C LEU A 11 18.98 -21.53 -8.55
N ASP A 12 20.14 -21.65 -7.89
CA ASP A 12 21.35 -20.81 -8.07
C ASP A 12 21.07 -19.31 -8.31
N ARG A 13 20.23 -18.69 -7.47
CA ARG A 13 20.00 -17.23 -7.50
C ARG A 13 19.88 -16.61 -6.10
N PRO A 14 20.40 -15.36 -5.91
CA PRO A 14 20.50 -14.73 -4.60
C PRO A 14 19.13 -14.35 -4.02
N VAL A 15 19.04 -14.42 -2.70
CA VAL A 15 17.81 -14.42 -1.87
C VAL A 15 17.18 -13.02 -1.69
N GLU A 16 17.76 -11.95 -2.21
CA GLU A 16 17.43 -10.57 -1.77
C GLU A 16 16.41 -9.82 -2.63
N ALA A 17 15.50 -10.49 -3.34
CA ALA A 17 14.63 -9.79 -4.29
C ALA A 17 13.13 -10.11 -4.21
N TYR A 18 12.53 -10.46 -3.06
CA TYR A 18 11.07 -10.61 -2.98
C TYR A 18 10.48 -10.31 -1.59
N ASP A 19 10.18 -9.04 -1.30
CA ASP A 19 9.53 -8.59 -0.05
C ASP A 19 8.01 -8.90 0.04
N SER A 20 7.48 -9.78 -0.81
CA SER A 20 6.04 -10.10 -0.76
C SER A 20 5.72 -11.49 -1.29
N ILE A 21 5.00 -12.27 -0.48
CA ILE A 21 4.35 -13.55 -0.83
C ILE A 21 3.49 -13.41 -2.10
N HIS A 22 2.98 -12.21 -2.35
CA HIS A 22 2.17 -11.91 -3.52
C HIS A 22 2.99 -11.88 -4.82
N SER A 23 4.25 -11.45 -4.76
CA SER A 23 5.19 -11.40 -5.89
C SER A 23 5.67 -12.80 -6.28
N LEU A 24 5.90 -13.68 -5.28
CA LEU A 24 6.23 -15.09 -5.48
C LEU A 24 5.10 -15.89 -6.16
N LYS A 25 3.84 -15.67 -5.74
CA LYS A 25 2.68 -16.26 -6.40
C LYS A 25 2.56 -15.82 -7.86
N LYS A 26 2.92 -14.58 -8.17
CA LYS A 26 2.86 -14.05 -9.54
C LYS A 26 3.95 -14.64 -10.44
N ALA A 27 5.14 -14.89 -9.90
CA ALA A 27 6.22 -15.59 -10.60
C ALA A 27 5.90 -17.08 -10.83
N LEU A 28 5.26 -17.75 -9.86
CA LEU A 28 4.83 -19.15 -9.99
C LEU A 28 3.69 -19.33 -10.99
N CYS A 29 2.75 -18.38 -11.08
CA CYS A 29 1.67 -18.41 -12.07
C CYS A 29 2.12 -18.03 -13.49
N ALA A 30 3.33 -17.48 -13.67
CA ALA A 30 3.90 -17.19 -14.99
C ALA A 30 4.54 -18.43 -15.66
N LEU A 31 4.62 -19.56 -14.95
CA LEU A 31 5.04 -20.85 -15.49
C LEU A 31 3.79 -21.67 -15.84
N SER A 32 3.52 -21.82 -17.14
CA SER A 32 2.33 -22.47 -17.67
C SER A 32 2.19 -23.94 -17.24
N PRO A 33 0.97 -24.50 -17.17
CA PRO A 33 0.75 -25.92 -17.03
C PRO A 33 1.05 -26.61 -18.37
N ASN A 34 2.22 -27.24 -18.48
CA ASN A 34 2.49 -28.11 -19.61
C ASN A 34 3.31 -29.33 -19.15
N THR A 35 2.61 -30.29 -18.54
CA THR A 35 3.12 -31.64 -18.25
C THR A 35 2.00 -32.68 -18.35
N LYS A 36 1.33 -32.76 -19.52
CA LYS A 36 0.63 -33.99 -19.95
C LYS A 36 0.82 -34.38 -21.41
N GLU A 37 1.51 -33.58 -22.21
CA GLU A 37 1.74 -33.91 -23.61
C GLU A 37 3.22 -33.71 -23.92
N LEU A 38 3.97 -34.82 -23.91
CA LEU A 38 5.19 -35.10 -24.69
C LEU A 38 5.98 -36.23 -24.04
N LEU A 39 5.41 -37.44 -24.00
CA LEU A 39 6.20 -38.66 -24.11
C LEU A 39 5.36 -39.72 -24.82
N ALA A 40 5.91 -40.18 -25.94
CA ALA A 40 5.55 -41.37 -26.69
C ALA A 40 4.22 -41.36 -27.48
N ALA A 41 4.20 -40.54 -28.53
CA ALA A 41 3.71 -41.03 -29.81
C ALA A 41 4.56 -42.24 -30.24
N SER A 42 3.94 -43.43 -30.32
CA SER A 42 4.41 -44.50 -31.21
C SER A 42 3.17 -45.18 -31.83
N VAL A 43 2.97 -44.98 -33.14
CA VAL A 43 2.78 -46.06 -34.14
C VAL A 43 1.59 -47.03 -33.85
N THR A 44 0.49 -47.19 -34.60
CA THR A 44 0.10 -46.91 -36.00
C THR A 44 -1.41 -47.16 -36.13
N LEU A 45 -2.06 -46.46 -37.07
CA LEU A 45 -3.40 -46.78 -37.61
C LEU A 45 -3.33 -47.86 -38.70
N GLU A 46 -4.38 -48.69 -38.74
CA GLU A 46 -5.08 -49.29 -39.91
C GLU A 46 -4.31 -50.03 -41.02
N ALA A 47 -4.63 -51.33 -41.17
CA ALA A 47 -5.53 -51.86 -42.22
C ALA A 47 -5.14 -53.32 -42.62
N PRO A 48 -6.11 -54.21 -42.88
CA PRO A 48 -5.86 -55.58 -43.32
C PRO A 48 -5.87 -55.70 -44.85
N SER A 49 -4.94 -56.48 -45.44
CA SER A 49 -5.17 -57.07 -46.77
C SER A 49 -4.23 -58.23 -47.10
N GLU A 50 -4.86 -59.37 -47.43
CA GLU A 50 -4.53 -60.29 -48.53
C GLU A 50 -3.16 -60.96 -48.68
N LYS A 51 -3.18 -62.32 -48.53
CA LYS A 51 -2.86 -63.37 -49.54
C LYS A 51 -2.07 -64.53 -48.93
N GLY A 52 -2.61 -65.74 -49.11
CA GLY A 52 -1.95 -66.98 -48.70
C GLY A 52 -2.71 -68.22 -49.14
N SER A 53 -2.76 -68.43 -50.46
CA SER A 53 -3.18 -69.66 -51.14
C SER A 53 -2.31 -70.86 -50.72
N LYS A 54 -2.92 -72.01 -50.38
CA LYS A 54 -2.39 -73.35 -50.72
C LYS A 54 -3.52 -74.34 -50.99
N GLN A 55 -3.41 -74.98 -52.16
CA GLN A 55 -4.12 -76.17 -52.63
C GLN A 55 -3.82 -77.38 -51.73
N GLU A 56 -4.75 -78.33 -51.65
CA GLU A 56 -4.46 -79.75 -51.87
C GLU A 56 -5.74 -80.54 -52.18
N THR A 57 -5.61 -81.45 -53.13
CA THR A 57 -6.60 -82.24 -53.87
C THR A 57 -6.86 -83.63 -53.23
N PRO A 58 -7.79 -84.46 -53.76
CA PRO A 58 -8.58 -85.43 -52.98
C PRO A 58 -8.00 -86.84 -52.95
N VAL A 59 -8.55 -87.70 -52.09
CA VAL A 59 -8.35 -89.16 -52.13
C VAL A 59 -9.70 -89.87 -52.30
N VAL A 60 -9.70 -90.71 -53.33
CA VAL A 60 -10.71 -91.65 -53.80
C VAL A 60 -10.73 -92.90 -52.92
N THR A 61 -11.91 -93.46 -52.66
CA THR A 61 -12.09 -94.91 -52.52
C THR A 61 -13.46 -95.33 -53.05
N GLU A 62 -13.45 -96.08 -54.15
CA GLU A 62 -14.54 -96.97 -54.57
C GLU A 62 -14.77 -98.07 -53.51
N PRO A 63 -15.92 -98.75 -53.54
CA PRO A 63 -15.89 -100.07 -54.19
C PRO A 63 -17.09 -100.36 -55.12
N LYS A 64 -16.83 -101.27 -56.04
CA LYS A 64 -17.65 -101.79 -57.16
C LYS A 64 -18.04 -103.27 -56.84
N PRO A 65 -18.70 -104.02 -57.74
CA PRO A 65 -20.13 -104.14 -58.11
C PRO A 65 -20.73 -105.51 -57.68
N PRO A 66 -21.89 -105.95 -58.23
CA PRO A 66 -21.78 -106.86 -59.37
C PRO A 66 -22.79 -106.61 -60.51
N ALA A 67 -22.46 -107.23 -61.64
CA ALA A 67 -23.13 -107.20 -62.93
C ALA A 67 -24.46 -107.97 -62.96
N GLN A 68 -25.38 -107.59 -63.86
CA GLN A 68 -26.13 -108.53 -64.71
C GLN A 68 -26.95 -107.83 -65.82
N SER A 69 -26.88 -108.43 -67.01
CA SER A 69 -27.76 -108.37 -68.20
C SER A 69 -28.25 -107.00 -68.71
N ALA A 70 -27.80 -106.52 -69.86
CA ALA A 70 -28.16 -106.98 -71.21
C ALA A 70 -29.66 -106.88 -71.51
N GLN A 71 -30.06 -105.72 -72.06
CA GLN A 71 -31.03 -105.57 -73.14
C GLN A 71 -30.88 -104.16 -73.73
N ALA A 72 -30.56 -104.09 -75.02
CA ALA A 72 -30.46 -102.83 -75.75
C ALA A 72 -31.86 -102.25 -75.98
N PRO A 73 -32.14 -100.98 -75.63
CA PRO A 73 -33.33 -100.31 -76.08
C PRO A 73 -33.05 -99.45 -77.30
N ASN A 74 -34.08 -99.33 -78.13
CA ASN A 74 -34.10 -98.66 -79.42
C ASN A 74 -33.61 -97.20 -79.36
N ALA A 75 -33.05 -96.68 -80.46
CA ALA A 75 -32.44 -95.34 -80.56
C ALA A 75 -33.31 -94.17 -80.04
N ARG A 76 -34.65 -94.32 -80.01
CA ARG A 76 -35.59 -93.34 -79.43
C ARG A 76 -35.56 -93.26 -77.91
N GLU A 77 -35.28 -94.36 -77.21
CA GLU A 77 -35.20 -94.40 -75.75
C GLU A 77 -33.89 -93.79 -75.23
N GLN A 78 -32.79 -93.92 -76.00
CA GLN A 78 -31.52 -93.24 -75.68
C GLN A 78 -31.62 -91.71 -75.83
N GLU A 79 -32.43 -91.21 -76.78
CA GLU A 79 -32.68 -89.78 -76.95
C GLU A 79 -33.56 -89.20 -75.83
N LEU A 80 -34.58 -89.94 -75.39
CA LEU A 80 -35.40 -89.58 -74.22
C LEU A 80 -34.58 -89.57 -72.93
N LEU A 81 -33.68 -90.54 -72.73
CA LEU A 81 -32.76 -90.57 -71.59
C LEU A 81 -31.76 -89.39 -71.63
N ARG A 82 -31.30 -88.96 -72.82
CA ARG A 82 -30.49 -87.74 -72.97
C ARG A 82 -31.27 -86.48 -72.59
N ARG A 83 -32.51 -86.33 -73.07
CA ARG A 83 -33.38 -85.18 -72.73
C ARG A 83 -33.75 -85.15 -71.24
N LEU A 84 -33.97 -86.30 -70.61
CA LEU A 84 -34.19 -86.40 -69.16
C LEU A 84 -32.94 -85.98 -68.39
N ARG A 85 -31.75 -86.44 -68.78
CA ARG A 85 -30.48 -86.00 -68.17
C ARG A 85 -30.20 -84.51 -68.36
N GLU A 86 -30.54 -83.95 -69.53
CA GLU A 86 -30.44 -82.51 -69.78
C GLU A 86 -31.46 -81.70 -68.96
N GLY A 87 -32.68 -82.23 -68.79
CA GLY A 87 -33.70 -81.69 -67.90
C GLY A 87 -33.23 -81.69 -66.45
N GLU A 88 -32.77 -82.84 -65.94
CA GLU A 88 -32.21 -83.01 -64.59
C GLU A 88 -31.06 -82.05 -64.33
N LYS A 89 -30.13 -81.89 -65.27
CA LYS A 89 -29.02 -80.91 -65.16
C LYS A 89 -29.53 -79.47 -65.08
N LYS A 90 -30.53 -79.10 -65.87
CA LYS A 90 -31.15 -77.75 -65.81
C LYS A 90 -31.89 -77.52 -64.49
N TYR A 91 -32.58 -78.53 -63.97
CA TYR A 91 -33.20 -78.46 -62.65
C TYR A 91 -32.17 -78.33 -61.54
N GLN A 92 -31.09 -79.13 -61.57
CA GLN A 92 -29.99 -79.01 -60.63
C GLN A 92 -29.30 -77.64 -60.68
N GLN A 93 -29.09 -77.07 -61.87
CA GLN A 93 -28.57 -75.71 -62.01
C GLN A 93 -29.49 -74.68 -61.38
N LYS A 94 -30.80 -74.76 -61.63
CA LYS A 94 -31.79 -73.86 -61.02
C LYS A 94 -31.90 -74.03 -59.50
N VAL A 95 -31.77 -75.25 -58.99
CA VAL A 95 -31.71 -75.52 -57.54
C VAL A 95 -30.45 -74.89 -56.95
N ASN A 96 -29.28 -75.09 -57.57
CA ASN A 96 -28.03 -74.47 -57.13
C ASN A 96 -28.07 -72.94 -57.21
N GLU A 97 -28.73 -72.36 -58.22
CA GLU A 97 -28.95 -70.92 -58.34
C GLU A 97 -29.90 -70.41 -57.25
N ALA A 98 -31.00 -71.12 -56.99
CA ALA A 98 -31.93 -70.79 -55.91
C ALA A 98 -31.25 -70.90 -54.54
N GLU A 99 -30.39 -71.89 -54.32
CA GLU A 99 -29.58 -72.03 -53.11
C GLU A 99 -28.57 -70.89 -52.97
N LYS A 100 -27.87 -70.51 -54.05
CA LYS A 100 -26.99 -69.33 -54.07
C LYS A 100 -27.75 -68.04 -53.75
N LEU A 101 -28.95 -67.86 -54.29
CA LEU A 101 -29.79 -66.70 -54.00
C LEU A 101 -30.29 -66.72 -52.55
N ARG A 102 -30.66 -67.88 -52.00
CA ARG A 102 -31.02 -68.04 -50.57
C ARG A 102 -29.85 -67.66 -49.66
N VAL A 103 -28.64 -68.12 -49.97
CA VAL A 103 -27.44 -67.75 -49.19
C VAL A 103 -27.14 -66.26 -49.28
N LYS A 104 -27.33 -65.62 -50.45
CA LYS A 104 -27.18 -64.17 -50.60
C LYS A 104 -28.22 -63.38 -49.80
N LEU A 105 -29.49 -63.78 -49.88
CA LEU A 105 -30.57 -63.17 -49.10
C LEU A 105 -30.29 -63.28 -47.59
N GLN A 106 -29.88 -64.45 -47.11
CA GLN A 106 -29.51 -64.62 -45.70
C GLN A 106 -28.32 -63.74 -45.27
N ARG A 107 -27.34 -63.51 -46.17
CA ARG A 107 -26.22 -62.60 -45.90
C ARG A 107 -26.68 -61.14 -45.85
N GLU A 108 -27.56 -60.73 -46.76
CA GLU A 108 -28.13 -59.39 -46.77
C GLU A 108 -29.05 -59.15 -45.57
N GLU A 109 -29.83 -60.13 -45.15
CA GLU A 109 -30.65 -60.08 -43.93
C GLU A 109 -29.79 -59.92 -42.67
N LYS A 110 -28.69 -60.69 -42.56
CA LYS A 110 -27.73 -60.51 -41.47
C LYS A 110 -27.06 -59.14 -41.49
N ALA A 111 -26.64 -58.66 -42.67
CA ALA A 111 -26.05 -57.33 -42.81
C ALA A 111 -27.07 -56.22 -42.46
N ARG A 112 -28.36 -56.39 -42.76
CA ARG A 112 -29.42 -55.48 -42.33
C ARG A 112 -29.59 -55.48 -40.82
N GLN A 113 -29.64 -56.65 -40.19
CA GLN A 113 -29.74 -56.77 -38.72
C GLN A 113 -28.53 -56.15 -38.02
N GLU A 114 -27.32 -56.35 -38.54
CA GLU A 114 -26.10 -55.72 -38.02
C GLU A 114 -26.14 -54.20 -38.18
N ALA A 115 -26.57 -53.70 -39.35
CA ALA A 115 -26.73 -52.27 -39.58
C ALA A 115 -27.81 -51.63 -38.70
N GLU A 116 -28.93 -52.31 -38.46
CA GLU A 116 -29.97 -51.88 -37.51
C GLU A 116 -29.44 -51.85 -36.07
N GLY A 117 -28.67 -52.86 -35.66
CA GLY A 117 -28.02 -52.88 -34.35
C GLY A 117 -27.02 -51.72 -34.16
N LEU A 118 -26.22 -51.42 -35.19
CA LEU A 118 -25.31 -50.27 -35.17
C LEU A 118 -26.07 -48.94 -35.12
N ARG A 119 -27.16 -48.80 -35.91
CA ARG A 119 -28.02 -47.61 -35.86
C ARG A 119 -28.59 -47.39 -34.46
N GLY A 120 -29.11 -48.45 -33.83
CA GLY A 120 -29.62 -48.36 -32.46
C GLY A 120 -28.58 -47.91 -31.44
N ARG A 121 -27.33 -48.39 -31.55
CA ARG A 121 -26.21 -47.95 -30.69
C ARG A 121 -25.87 -46.48 -30.91
N VAL A 122 -25.75 -46.06 -32.17
CA VAL A 122 -25.46 -44.66 -32.52
C VAL A 122 -26.59 -43.73 -32.05
N GLU A 123 -27.85 -44.16 -32.14
CA GLU A 123 -28.99 -43.39 -31.63
C GLU A 123 -28.96 -43.27 -30.10
N GLN A 124 -28.59 -44.33 -29.39
CA GLN A 124 -28.41 -44.30 -27.94
C GLN A 124 -27.26 -43.36 -27.55
N GLU A 125 -26.11 -43.47 -28.18
CA GLU A 125 -24.96 -42.59 -27.96
C GLU A 125 -25.31 -41.12 -28.26
N ALA A 126 -26.01 -40.85 -29.37
CA ALA A 126 -26.49 -39.52 -29.71
C ALA A 126 -27.49 -38.98 -28.66
N ALA A 127 -28.37 -39.83 -28.13
CA ALA A 127 -29.29 -39.45 -27.06
C ALA A 127 -28.56 -39.14 -25.74
N HIS A 128 -27.52 -39.91 -25.41
CA HIS A 128 -26.66 -39.65 -24.25
C HIS A 128 -25.91 -38.31 -24.40
N LEU A 129 -25.23 -38.09 -25.52
CA LEU A 129 -24.52 -36.84 -25.79
C LEU A 129 -25.46 -35.63 -25.80
N ARG A 130 -26.69 -35.75 -26.31
CA ARG A 130 -27.69 -34.67 -26.24
C ARG A 130 -28.08 -34.32 -24.80
N LYS A 131 -28.19 -35.32 -23.91
CA LYS A 131 -28.45 -35.08 -22.48
C LYS A 131 -27.26 -34.40 -21.82
N ASP A 132 -26.04 -34.85 -22.12
CA ASP A 132 -24.82 -34.26 -21.56
C ASP A 132 -24.64 -32.82 -22.02
N LEU A 133 -24.89 -32.52 -23.30
CA LEU A 133 -24.89 -31.15 -23.83
C LEU A 133 -25.96 -30.27 -23.16
N ALA A 134 -27.17 -30.79 -22.99
CA ALA A 134 -28.23 -30.06 -22.29
C ALA A 134 -27.86 -29.78 -20.82
N GLN A 135 -27.19 -30.72 -20.15
CA GLN A 135 -26.71 -30.53 -18.77
C GLN A 135 -25.56 -29.52 -18.73
N ALA A 136 -24.62 -29.59 -19.67
CA ALA A 136 -23.52 -28.63 -19.78
C ALA A 136 -24.05 -27.21 -19.99
N HIS A 137 -25.02 -27.00 -20.88
CA HIS A 137 -25.64 -25.68 -21.08
C HIS A 137 -26.32 -25.14 -19.83
N LYS A 138 -27.05 -25.97 -19.08
CA LYS A 138 -27.64 -25.56 -17.79
C LYS A 138 -26.58 -25.15 -16.78
N ASN A 139 -25.47 -25.89 -16.72
CA ASN A 139 -24.36 -25.55 -15.83
C ASN A 139 -23.67 -24.24 -16.27
N GLU A 140 -23.51 -24.01 -17.57
CA GLU A 140 -22.98 -22.74 -18.10
C GLU A 140 -23.87 -21.55 -17.75
N GLU A 141 -25.19 -21.70 -17.89
CA GLU A 141 -26.16 -20.66 -17.51
C GLU A 141 -26.10 -20.38 -16.01
N ALA A 142 -26.08 -21.42 -15.17
CA ALA A 142 -25.95 -21.26 -13.73
C ALA A 142 -24.64 -20.54 -13.34
N LEU A 143 -23.51 -20.92 -13.95
CA LEU A 143 -22.22 -20.28 -13.70
C LEU A 143 -22.20 -18.83 -14.19
N ARG A 144 -22.88 -18.51 -15.30
CA ARG A 144 -23.02 -17.12 -15.78
C ARG A 144 -23.82 -16.28 -14.79
N ASP A 145 -24.91 -16.81 -14.27
CA ASP A 145 -25.73 -16.11 -13.26
C ASP A 145 -24.95 -15.90 -11.96
N GLU A 146 -24.18 -16.89 -11.51
CA GLU A 146 -23.28 -16.77 -10.36
C GLU A 146 -22.19 -15.72 -10.60
N LEU A 147 -21.59 -15.69 -11.80
CA LEU A 147 -20.58 -14.71 -12.15
C LEU A 147 -21.14 -13.28 -12.12
N VAL A 148 -22.36 -13.06 -12.63
CA VAL A 148 -23.04 -11.76 -12.56
C VAL A 148 -23.31 -11.35 -11.10
N LYS A 149 -23.76 -12.29 -10.26
CA LYS A 149 -23.98 -12.03 -8.81
C LYS A 149 -22.68 -11.64 -8.11
N VAL A 150 -21.62 -12.41 -8.31
CA VAL A 150 -20.30 -12.15 -7.71
C VAL A 150 -19.71 -10.83 -8.22
N GLN A 151 -19.91 -10.48 -9.49
CA GLN A 151 -19.51 -9.17 -10.01
C GLN A 151 -20.27 -8.02 -9.33
N GLY A 152 -21.57 -8.18 -9.10
CA GLY A 152 -22.38 -7.19 -8.38
C GLY A 152 -22.00 -7.06 -6.90
N GLU A 153 -21.67 -8.17 -6.24
CA GLU A 153 -21.15 -8.15 -4.87
C GLU A 153 -19.78 -7.47 -4.80
N ARG A 154 -18.90 -7.75 -5.76
CA ARG A 154 -17.59 -7.11 -5.86
C ARG A 154 -17.72 -5.60 -6.05
N SER A 155 -18.61 -5.12 -6.90
CA SER A 155 -18.79 -3.67 -7.09
C SER A 155 -19.33 -2.99 -5.84
N ARG A 156 -20.30 -3.62 -5.15
CA ARG A 156 -20.81 -3.12 -3.85
C ARG A 156 -19.72 -3.04 -2.79
N LEU A 157 -18.92 -4.09 -2.66
CA LEU A 157 -17.80 -4.11 -1.71
C LEU A 157 -16.73 -3.07 -2.07
N GLN A 158 -16.52 -2.79 -3.35
CA GLN A 158 -15.61 -1.73 -3.80
C GLN A 158 -16.13 -0.34 -3.39
N GLU A 159 -17.42 -0.05 -3.62
CA GLU A 159 -18.05 1.20 -3.19
C GLU A 159 -17.99 1.37 -1.66
N GLU A 160 -18.31 0.32 -0.89
CA GLU A 160 -18.18 0.34 0.57
C GLU A 160 -16.74 0.58 1.02
N ASN A 161 -15.75 0.00 0.33
CA ASN A 161 -14.34 0.21 0.63
C ASN A 161 -13.92 1.67 0.41
N GLU A 162 -14.37 2.29 -0.68
CA GLU A 162 -14.11 3.70 -0.97
C GLU A 162 -14.76 4.62 0.07
N VAL A 163 -16.00 4.35 0.47
CA VAL A 163 -16.67 5.09 1.55
C VAL A 163 -15.91 4.96 2.86
N MET A 164 -15.44 3.76 3.20
CA MET A 164 -14.70 3.55 4.45
C MET A 164 -13.32 4.22 4.42
N LYS A 165 -12.63 4.23 3.27
CA LYS A 165 -11.40 5.00 3.09
C LYS A 165 -11.63 6.50 3.30
N GLY A 166 -12.68 7.06 2.70
CA GLY A 166 -13.04 8.47 2.92
C GLY A 166 -13.29 8.79 4.39
N ARG A 167 -14.02 7.92 5.11
CA ARG A 167 -14.23 8.07 6.55
C ARG A 167 -12.93 8.03 7.36
N ILE A 168 -12.00 7.14 7.00
CA ILE A 168 -10.68 7.06 7.66
C ILE A 168 -9.93 8.38 7.47
N GLU A 169 -9.88 8.91 6.25
CA GLU A 169 -9.23 10.19 5.96
C GLU A 169 -9.85 11.35 6.76
N ASP A 170 -11.18 11.37 6.91
CA ASP A 170 -11.87 12.39 7.71
C ASP A 170 -11.56 12.25 9.21
N TYR A 171 -11.51 11.02 9.74
CA TYR A 171 -11.10 10.79 11.13
C TYR A 171 -9.64 11.17 11.36
N GLU A 172 -8.74 10.87 10.43
CA GLU A 172 -7.33 11.28 10.54
C GLU A 172 -7.18 12.80 10.55
N LYS A 173 -7.92 13.53 9.69
CA LYS A 173 -7.94 15.00 9.73
C LYS A 173 -8.42 15.50 11.08
N ARG A 174 -9.49 14.91 11.61
CA ARG A 174 -10.07 15.31 12.90
C ARG A 174 -9.14 15.01 14.07
N VAL A 175 -8.41 13.90 14.04
CA VAL A 175 -7.37 13.59 15.03
C VAL A 175 -6.26 14.64 14.97
N ARG A 176 -5.73 14.96 13.78
CA ARG A 176 -4.70 16.00 13.61
C ARG A 176 -5.16 17.37 14.13
N GLU A 177 -6.42 17.74 13.87
CA GLU A 177 -7.02 18.97 14.41
C GLU A 177 -7.11 18.96 15.94
N LEU A 178 -7.49 17.83 16.54
CA LEU A 178 -7.57 17.69 17.98
C LEU A 178 -6.18 17.71 18.62
N GLU A 179 -5.19 17.04 18.04
CA GLU A 179 -3.80 17.09 18.48
C GLU A 179 -3.25 18.52 18.44
N ALA A 180 -3.50 19.26 17.37
CA ALA A 180 -3.11 20.67 17.27
C ALA A 180 -3.79 21.54 18.35
N ARG A 181 -5.07 21.29 18.65
CA ARG A 181 -5.78 21.98 19.74
C ARG A 181 -5.21 21.64 21.11
N ILE A 182 -4.86 20.37 21.36
CA ILE A 182 -4.23 19.96 22.61
C ILE A 182 -2.88 20.66 22.77
N GLY A 183 -2.03 20.66 21.74
CA GLY A 183 -0.74 21.36 21.80
C GLY A 183 -0.89 22.87 22.05
N ALA A 184 -1.91 23.50 21.46
CA ALA A 184 -2.21 24.91 21.74
C ALA A 184 -2.66 25.16 23.19
N LEU A 185 -3.49 24.27 23.75
CA LEU A 185 -3.95 24.35 25.13
C LEU A 185 -2.82 24.10 26.14
N GLU A 186 -1.95 23.13 25.88
CA GLU A 186 -0.76 22.86 26.69
C GLU A 186 0.20 24.06 26.68
N GLY A 187 0.42 24.65 25.49
CA GLY A 187 1.20 25.88 25.37
C GLY A 187 0.61 27.05 26.16
N ALA A 188 -0.71 27.23 26.12
CA ALA A 188 -1.41 28.25 26.90
C ALA A 188 -1.33 27.99 28.42
N ALA A 189 -1.43 26.72 28.84
CA ALA A 189 -1.28 26.34 30.25
C ALA A 189 0.12 26.66 30.78
N ALA A 190 1.18 26.32 30.02
CA ALA A 190 2.55 26.65 30.39
C ALA A 190 2.80 28.17 30.50
N GLN A 191 2.23 28.96 29.57
CA GLN A 191 2.29 30.42 29.65
C GLN A 191 1.57 30.95 30.88
N ARG A 192 0.42 30.39 31.22
CA ARG A 192 -0.34 30.77 32.41
C ARG A 192 0.46 30.50 33.69
N GLU A 193 1.09 29.34 33.83
CA GLU A 193 1.95 29.02 34.97
C GLU A 193 3.12 30.01 35.11
N LEU A 194 3.75 30.37 33.99
CA LEU A 194 4.82 31.37 33.98
C LEU A 194 4.33 32.75 34.43
N LEU A 195 3.15 33.16 33.97
CA LEU A 195 2.53 34.44 34.37
C LEU A 195 2.13 34.43 35.85
N GLU A 196 1.55 33.34 36.34
CA GLU A 196 1.20 33.17 37.76
C GLU A 196 2.45 33.23 38.65
N ALA A 197 3.55 32.59 38.24
CA ALA A 197 4.84 32.68 38.95
C ALA A 197 5.40 34.11 38.99
N ARG A 198 5.32 34.85 37.87
CA ARG A 198 5.73 36.26 37.82
C ARG A 198 4.85 37.16 38.69
N LEU A 199 3.53 36.94 38.69
CA LEU A 199 2.61 37.68 39.56
C LEU A 199 2.91 37.42 41.03
N ALA A 200 3.18 36.18 41.43
CA ALA A 200 3.58 35.85 42.79
C ALA A 200 4.90 36.53 43.19
N GLN A 201 5.87 36.63 42.28
CA GLN A 201 7.10 37.41 42.53
C GLN A 201 6.80 38.90 42.75
N LEU A 202 5.98 39.51 41.90
CA LEU A 202 5.60 40.92 42.05
C LEU A 202 4.84 41.20 43.36
N GLN A 203 3.97 40.28 43.79
CA GLN A 203 3.29 40.38 45.07
C GLN A 203 4.28 40.34 46.24
N ARG A 204 5.26 39.45 46.20
CA ARG A 204 6.35 39.42 47.20
C ARG A 204 7.15 40.72 47.23
N PHE A 205 7.45 41.32 46.08
CA PHE A 205 8.10 42.62 46.03
C PHE A 205 7.25 43.73 46.65
N LYS A 206 5.93 43.71 46.42
CA LYS A 206 4.99 44.66 47.03
C LYS A 206 4.95 44.53 48.55
N GLU A 207 4.99 43.32 49.08
CA GLU A 207 4.99 43.04 50.53
C GLU A 207 6.35 43.33 51.19
N ALA A 208 7.44 43.17 50.45
CA ALA A 208 8.81 43.42 50.92
C ALA A 208 9.25 44.90 50.80
N LEU A 209 8.46 45.74 50.12
CA LEU A 209 8.69 47.18 50.10
C LEU A 209 8.39 47.73 51.51
N PRO A 210 9.33 48.48 52.11
CA PRO A 210 9.07 49.15 53.39
C PRO A 210 7.85 50.07 53.26
N GLU A 211 7.17 50.32 54.39
CA GLU A 211 6.00 51.21 54.48
C GLU A 211 6.11 52.42 53.55
N PRO A 212 5.00 52.87 52.93
CA PRO A 212 5.04 54.03 52.05
C PRO A 212 5.78 55.16 52.75
N PHE A 213 6.75 55.74 52.04
CA PHE A 213 7.58 56.84 52.54
C PHE A 213 6.66 57.83 53.27
N PRO A 214 6.83 58.03 54.59
CA PRO A 214 5.86 58.78 55.37
C PRO A 214 5.72 60.17 54.75
N GLU A 215 4.50 60.64 54.55
CA GLU A 215 4.22 61.92 53.87
C GLU A 215 4.96 63.08 54.55
N GLU A 216 5.17 62.98 55.86
CA GLU A 216 5.93 63.90 56.69
C GLU A 216 7.43 63.94 56.35
N ALA A 217 8.01 62.86 55.83
CA ALA A 217 9.41 62.84 55.39
C ALA A 217 9.62 63.64 54.10
N LEU A 218 8.58 63.82 53.27
CA LEU A 218 8.66 64.69 52.08
C LEU A 218 8.82 66.18 52.46
N LEU A 219 8.43 66.55 53.68
CA LEU A 219 8.62 67.92 54.21
C LEU A 219 10.01 68.14 54.80
N ARG A 220 10.79 67.06 54.99
CA ARG A 220 12.16 67.10 55.53
C ARG A 220 13.22 66.82 54.48
N VAL A 221 12.81 66.43 53.27
CA VAL A 221 13.70 65.95 52.22
C VAL A 221 13.55 66.80 50.98
N LEU A 222 14.68 67.21 50.40
CA LEU A 222 14.72 67.95 49.15
C LEU A 222 14.41 66.99 48.00
N VAL A 223 13.26 67.18 47.35
CA VAL A 223 12.86 66.43 46.16
C VAL A 223 13.35 67.18 44.93
N LEU A 224 14.19 66.54 44.12
CA LEU A 224 14.73 67.07 42.87
C LEU A 224 14.21 66.24 41.69
N ASP A 225 13.56 66.91 40.74
CA ASP A 225 13.11 66.28 39.50
C ASP A 225 14.21 66.30 38.44
N TYR A 226 14.98 65.20 38.35
CA TYR A 226 16.17 65.12 37.50
C TYR A 226 15.90 65.31 36.00
N PRO A 227 14.87 64.69 35.39
CA PRO A 227 14.49 64.93 34.00
C PRO A 227 14.26 66.40 33.65
N SER A 228 13.81 67.22 34.61
CA SER A 228 13.49 68.63 34.41
C SER A 228 14.71 69.56 34.48
N LEU A 229 15.89 69.07 34.90
CA LEU A 229 17.10 69.88 35.07
C LEU A 229 17.78 70.32 33.76
N GLY A 230 17.36 69.79 32.61
CA GLY A 230 17.97 70.12 31.32
C GLY A 230 17.57 69.20 30.18
N GLY A 231 17.75 69.68 28.94
CA GLY A 231 17.41 68.92 27.73
C GLY A 231 18.42 67.83 27.42
N ARG A 232 19.71 68.06 27.72
CA ARG A 232 20.81 67.12 27.46
C ARG A 232 21.30 66.41 28.72
N ALA A 233 21.90 65.23 28.55
CA ALA A 233 22.46 64.43 29.65
C ALA A 233 23.54 65.19 30.43
N GLU A 234 24.45 65.86 29.73
CA GLU A 234 25.53 66.67 30.34
C GLU A 234 24.96 67.84 31.16
N GLU A 235 24.01 68.57 30.58
CA GLU A 235 23.34 69.69 31.26
C GLU A 235 22.63 69.25 32.52
N ARG A 236 21.89 68.12 32.49
CA ARG A 236 21.20 67.58 33.66
C ARG A 236 22.16 67.19 34.78
N VAL A 237 23.25 66.48 34.45
CA VAL A 237 24.24 66.05 35.44
C VAL A 237 24.99 67.25 36.03
N THR A 238 25.38 68.21 35.20
CA THR A 238 26.04 69.44 35.68
C THR A 238 25.10 70.27 36.54
N ALA A 239 23.85 70.48 36.10
CA ALA A 239 22.84 71.21 36.87
C ALA A 239 22.52 70.52 38.20
N LEU A 240 22.52 69.18 38.25
CA LEU A 240 22.37 68.42 39.50
C LEU A 240 23.53 68.68 40.46
N ILE A 241 24.78 68.65 39.98
CA ILE A 241 25.98 68.87 40.80
C ILE A 241 26.06 70.33 41.28
N GLU A 242 25.82 71.29 40.39
CA GLU A 242 25.83 72.72 40.70
C GLU A 242 24.67 73.09 41.62
N GLY A 243 23.49 72.53 41.37
CA GLY A 243 22.31 72.66 42.24
C GLY A 243 22.57 72.14 43.65
N TYR A 244 23.22 70.97 43.77
CA TYR A 244 23.60 70.43 45.07
C TYR A 244 24.63 71.30 45.81
N ARG A 245 25.63 71.80 45.10
CA ARG A 245 26.64 72.71 45.69
C ARG A 245 26.02 74.03 46.15
N ALA A 246 25.16 74.63 45.32
CA ALA A 246 24.44 75.84 45.67
C ALA A 246 23.50 75.62 46.87
N PHE A 247 22.82 74.47 46.91
CA PHE A 247 22.00 74.08 48.04
C PHE A 247 22.81 73.99 49.35
N LEU A 248 23.97 73.33 49.34
CA LEU A 248 24.88 73.27 50.49
C LEU A 248 25.43 74.64 50.91
N ALA A 249 25.63 75.54 49.95
CA ALA A 249 26.10 76.91 50.20
C ALA A 249 24.97 77.87 50.64
N GLY A 250 23.70 77.43 50.62
CA GLY A 250 22.54 78.27 50.86
C GLY A 250 22.19 79.24 49.71
N GLU A 251 22.84 79.09 48.56
CA GLU A 251 22.67 79.94 47.38
C GLU A 251 21.49 79.50 46.50
N ASN A 252 21.00 80.39 45.65
CA ASN A 252 19.94 80.08 44.69
C ASN A 252 20.54 79.57 43.37
N HIS A 253 19.96 78.50 42.82
CA HIS A 253 20.39 77.90 41.54
C HIS A 253 19.17 77.50 40.71
N PRO A 254 19.20 77.62 39.37
CA PRO A 254 18.08 77.24 38.50
C PRO A 254 17.63 75.78 38.68
N ALA A 255 18.56 74.87 38.99
CA ALA A 255 18.23 73.48 39.29
C ALA A 255 17.30 73.31 40.51
N LEU A 256 17.34 74.25 41.46
CA LEU A 256 16.51 74.22 42.66
C LEU A 256 15.09 74.78 42.42
N LEU A 257 14.82 75.38 41.25
CA LEU A 257 13.47 75.81 40.88
C LEU A 257 12.55 74.62 40.59
N HIS A 258 13.12 73.49 40.21
CA HIS A 258 12.41 72.22 39.99
C HIS A 258 12.43 71.34 41.24
N SER A 259 12.34 71.97 42.42
CA SER A 259 12.41 71.31 43.72
C SER A 259 11.32 71.79 44.68
N ASN A 260 11.12 71.05 45.77
CA ASN A 260 10.23 71.44 46.87
C ASN A 260 10.89 72.39 47.89
N ARG A 261 12.00 73.06 47.55
CA ARG A 261 12.77 73.91 48.48
C ARG A 261 11.89 74.93 49.21
N ASP A 262 10.94 75.55 48.52
CA ASP A 262 10.06 76.58 49.09
C ASP A 262 9.04 76.01 50.10
N LEU A 263 8.86 74.69 50.13
CA LEU A 263 7.93 73.98 51.01
C LEU A 263 8.64 73.37 52.23
N LEU A 264 9.97 73.40 52.29
CA LEU A 264 10.74 72.88 53.41
C LEU A 264 10.64 73.82 54.61
N GLN A 265 10.12 73.31 55.73
CA GLN A 265 9.98 74.08 56.98
C GLN A 265 11.29 74.11 57.79
N CYS A 266 12.21 73.18 57.50
CA CYS A 266 13.48 72.99 58.19
C CYS A 266 14.62 72.76 57.17
N GLU A 267 15.87 72.71 57.65
CA GLU A 267 17.00 72.21 56.85
C GLU A 267 16.70 70.79 56.34
N ALA A 268 17.01 70.51 55.08
CA ALA A 268 16.71 69.20 54.50
C ALA A 268 17.60 68.12 55.14
N GLU A 269 16.98 67.08 55.70
CA GLU A 269 17.64 65.89 56.26
C GLU A 269 18.21 64.97 55.16
N GLY A 270 17.76 65.13 53.91
CA GLY A 270 18.22 64.32 52.78
C GLY A 270 17.75 64.83 51.41
N ILE A 271 18.09 64.10 50.36
CA ILE A 271 17.68 64.39 48.97
C ILE A 271 17.01 63.16 48.35
N VAL A 272 15.84 63.37 47.75
CA VAL A 272 15.16 62.38 46.91
C VAL A 272 15.24 62.83 45.46
N LEU A 273 15.87 62.00 44.63
CA LEU A 273 15.96 62.24 43.20
C LEU A 273 14.84 61.50 42.49
N VAL A 274 13.95 62.23 41.85
CA VAL A 274 12.92 61.66 40.96
C VAL A 274 13.53 61.47 39.57
N GLY A 275 13.33 60.30 38.97
CA GLY A 275 13.91 59.95 37.67
C GLY A 275 15.33 59.37 37.73
N LEU A 276 15.64 58.58 38.76
CA LEU A 276 16.93 57.90 38.93
C LEU A 276 17.31 57.06 37.71
N GLU A 277 16.34 56.40 37.08
CA GLU A 277 16.52 55.65 35.85
C GLU A 277 17.11 56.51 34.72
N ARG A 278 16.67 57.77 34.60
CA ARG A 278 17.20 58.70 33.60
C ARG A 278 18.62 59.14 33.94
N LEU A 279 18.93 59.36 35.23
CA LEU A 279 20.29 59.63 35.67
C LEU A 279 21.23 58.45 35.37
N LEU A 280 20.81 57.22 35.65
CA LEU A 280 21.62 56.03 35.36
C LEU A 280 21.86 55.84 33.86
N LEU A 281 20.86 56.13 33.02
CA LEU A 281 21.00 56.16 31.57
C LEU A 281 21.98 57.25 31.11
N ASP A 282 21.81 58.48 31.58
CA ASP A 282 22.68 59.61 31.23
C ASP A 282 24.13 59.33 31.66
N LEU A 283 24.35 58.83 32.89
CA LEU A 283 25.66 58.39 33.37
C LEU A 283 26.22 57.21 32.55
N SER A 284 25.39 56.46 31.82
CA SER A 284 25.86 55.43 30.89
C SER A 284 26.30 55.94 29.53
N GLU A 285 25.74 57.06 29.13
CA GLU A 285 25.99 57.71 27.85
C GLU A 285 27.14 58.73 27.95
N LEU A 286 27.46 59.23 29.15
CA LEU A 286 28.53 60.21 29.35
C LEU A 286 29.92 59.66 28.97
N PRO A 287 30.75 60.47 28.27
CA PRO A 287 32.05 60.05 27.76
C PRO A 287 33.03 59.65 28.86
N LEU A 288 32.96 60.27 30.05
CA LEU A 288 33.82 59.93 31.19
C LEU A 288 33.46 58.57 31.80
N ALA A 289 32.18 58.25 31.96
CA ALA A 289 31.74 56.98 32.50
C ALA A 289 31.94 55.83 31.49
N ARG A 290 31.76 56.12 30.19
CA ARG A 290 32.18 55.22 29.10
C ARG A 290 33.69 54.99 29.12
N TRP A 291 34.48 56.04 29.34
CA TRP A 291 35.94 55.95 29.46
C TRP A 291 36.35 55.13 30.68
N LEU A 292 35.79 55.39 31.86
CA LEU A 292 36.08 54.64 33.09
C LEU A 292 35.69 53.17 32.99
N ARG A 293 34.52 52.85 32.41
CA ARG A 293 34.13 51.45 32.16
C ARG A 293 35.06 50.78 31.17
N THR A 294 35.36 51.42 30.04
CA THR A 294 36.29 50.85 29.06
C THR A 294 37.70 50.69 29.63
N HIS A 295 38.15 51.60 30.51
CA HIS A 295 39.42 51.45 31.22
C HIS A 295 39.39 50.35 32.29
N ALA A 296 38.32 50.24 33.08
CA ALA A 296 38.14 49.20 34.08
C ALA A 296 38.11 47.81 33.43
N PHE A 297 37.31 47.65 32.36
CA PHE A 297 37.30 46.41 31.58
C PHE A 297 38.66 46.12 30.95
N ARG A 298 39.38 47.12 30.41
CA ARG A 298 40.76 46.91 29.92
C ARG A 298 41.71 46.44 31.03
N LEU A 299 41.64 47.02 32.22
CA LEU A 299 42.48 46.62 33.35
C LEU A 299 42.12 45.21 33.83
N GLU A 300 40.83 44.87 33.92
CA GLU A 300 40.38 43.51 34.25
C GLU A 300 40.86 42.47 33.22
N THR A 301 40.82 42.78 31.93
CA THR A 301 41.34 41.89 30.88
C THR A 301 42.86 41.73 30.90
N LEU A 302 43.61 42.67 31.50
CA LEU A 302 45.05 42.54 31.71
C LEU A 302 45.38 41.72 32.96
N LEU A 303 44.48 41.70 33.94
CA LEU A 303 44.64 40.96 35.20
C LEU A 303 44.15 39.51 35.13
N GLN A 304 43.26 39.18 34.20
CA GLN A 304 42.77 37.81 34.01
C GLN A 304 43.62 37.04 32.97
N PRO A 305 44.23 35.89 33.32
CA PRO A 305 44.90 35.01 32.36
C PRO A 305 43.85 34.19 31.61
N GLY A 306 43.32 34.73 30.52
CA GLY A 306 42.32 34.06 29.69
C GLY A 306 42.20 34.67 28.28
N PRO A 307 41.53 33.99 27.34
CA PRO A 307 41.34 34.50 25.98
C PRO A 307 40.58 35.83 26.04
N ARG A 308 41.14 36.86 25.38
CA ARG A 308 40.57 38.21 25.38
C ARG A 308 39.17 38.16 24.76
N PRO A 309 38.12 38.67 25.43
CA PRO A 309 36.82 38.78 24.81
C PRO A 309 36.90 39.77 23.66
N THR A 310 36.65 39.30 22.44
CA THR A 310 36.49 40.14 21.26
C THR A 310 35.12 40.81 21.30
N SER A 311 35.11 42.12 21.06
CA SER A 311 33.87 42.91 20.98
C SER A 311 33.02 42.42 19.80
N PRO A 312 31.71 42.20 19.97
CA PRO A 312 30.81 41.75 18.91
C PRO A 312 30.69 42.74 17.73
N ARG A 313 31.21 43.98 17.87
CA ARG A 313 31.32 44.93 16.76
C ARG A 313 32.43 44.62 15.75
N PHE A 314 33.32 43.67 16.05
CA PHE A 314 34.34 43.21 15.10
C PHE A 314 33.92 41.95 14.34
N GLU A 315 32.74 41.39 14.61
CA GLU A 315 32.19 40.25 13.86
C GLU A 315 31.37 40.67 12.63
N GLU A 316 31.14 41.98 12.45
CA GLU A 316 30.48 42.50 11.26
C GLU A 316 31.48 43.25 10.38
N VAL A 317 31.82 42.61 9.25
CA VAL A 317 32.13 43.11 7.88
C VAL A 317 32.99 42.02 7.19
N PRO A 318 32.71 41.69 5.91
CA PRO A 318 32.37 40.36 5.38
C PRO A 318 33.52 39.36 5.19
#